data_AF-A0A0M3BQG6-F1
#
_entry.id   AF-A0A0M3BQG6-F1
#
_cell.length_a   1.000
_cell.length_b   1.000
_cell.length_c   1.000
_cell.angle_alpha   90.00
_cell.angle_beta   90.00
_cell.angle_gamma   90.00
#
_symmetry.space_group_name_H-M   'P 1'
#
loop_
_entity.id
_entity.type
_entity.pdbx_description
1 polymer ?
#
loop_
_entity_poly.entity_id
_entity_poly.type
_entity_poly.pdbx_seq_one_letter_code
_entity_poly.pdbx_strand_id
1 'polypeptide(L)'
;MTVPMEYRQASRDFDAFLIEARDGAMLQTTNQTYTMIDAVFTTFRSRLSIRDALAFADVLPPVLRALFVSNWDVDQPLRPFEDRATLTREVKAFRGDHNVSPDDSIAVVASVLRRHVGEVAFDRALAKLPAEAATFWRT
;
A
#
# COMPACT_ATOMS: atom_id res chain seq x y z
N MET A 1 -16.12 26.80 -8.45
CA MET A 1 -14.88 25.98 -8.47
C MET A 1 -15.20 24.62 -9.05
N THR A 2 -14.33 24.06 -9.90
CA THR A 2 -14.46 22.68 -10.41
C THR A 2 -13.74 21.72 -9.46
N VAL A 3 -14.42 20.66 -9.02
CA VAL A 3 -13.79 19.56 -8.28
C VAL A 3 -12.58 19.02 -9.06
N PRO A 4 -11.40 18.83 -8.44
CA PRO A 4 -10.22 18.26 -9.09
C PRO A 4 -10.50 16.91 -9.75
N MET A 5 -9.82 16.61 -10.86
CA MET A 5 -10.08 15.41 -11.65
C MET A 5 -9.79 14.11 -10.90
N GLU A 6 -8.80 14.11 -10.00
CA GLU A 6 -8.46 12.96 -9.14
C GLU A 6 -9.64 12.47 -8.30
N TYR A 7 -10.51 13.39 -7.85
CA TYR A 7 -11.71 13.02 -7.08
C TYR A 7 -12.87 12.61 -7.99
N ARG A 8 -12.92 13.14 -9.21
CA ARG A 8 -13.95 12.74 -10.20
C ARG A 8 -13.69 11.35 -10.78
N GLN A 9 -12.42 10.98 -10.94
CA GLN A 9 -12.00 9.72 -11.54
C GLN A 9 -11.58 8.66 -10.50
N ALA A 10 -11.68 8.98 -9.21
CA ALA A 10 -11.21 8.16 -8.10
C ALA A 10 -11.56 6.66 -8.21
N SER A 11 -12.83 6.32 -8.53
CA SER A 11 -13.25 4.92 -8.71
C SER A 11 -12.61 4.27 -9.93
N ARG A 12 -12.56 4.98 -11.06
CA ARG A 12 -11.93 4.48 -12.29
C ARG A 12 -10.43 4.23 -12.09
N ASP A 13 -9.74 5.16 -11.43
CA ASP A 13 -8.30 5.07 -11.19
C ASP A 13 -7.99 3.93 -10.20
N PHE A 14 -8.84 3.74 -9.19
CA PHE A 14 -8.74 2.62 -8.27
C PHE A 14 -8.98 1.27 -8.95
N ASP A 15 -9.98 1.16 -9.83
CA ASP A 15 -10.22 -0.06 -10.60
C ASP A 15 -9.04 -0.39 -11.51
N ALA A 16 -8.44 0.62 -12.15
CA ALA A 16 -7.23 0.44 -12.95
C ALA A 16 -6.05 -0.07 -12.10
N PHE A 17 -5.86 0.49 -10.90
CA PHE A 17 -4.85 0.05 -9.95
C PHE A 17 -5.06 -1.43 -9.55
N LEU A 18 -6.29 -1.82 -9.23
CA LEU A 18 -6.63 -3.20 -8.85
C LEU A 18 -6.37 -4.20 -10.00
N ILE A 19 -6.69 -3.83 -11.23
CA ILE A 19 -6.43 -4.68 -12.40
C ILE A 19 -4.93 -4.87 -12.60
N GLU A 20 -4.16 -3.78 -12.53
CA GLU A 20 -2.72 -3.86 -12.77
C GLU A 20 -1.99 -4.62 -11.66
N ALA A 21 -2.36 -4.40 -10.40
CA ALA A 21 -1.82 -5.16 -9.27
C ALA A 21 -2.25 -6.64 -9.30
N ARG A 22 -3.47 -6.94 -9.77
CA ARG A 22 -3.92 -8.32 -10.00
C ARG A 22 -2.99 -9.01 -11.00
N ASP A 23 -2.78 -8.38 -12.15
CA ASP A 23 -2.01 -8.97 -13.25
C ASP A 23 -0.54 -9.13 -12.86
N GLY A 24 0.03 -8.14 -12.18
CA GLY A 24 1.40 -8.20 -11.66
C GLY A 24 1.62 -9.30 -10.62
N ALA A 25 0.61 -9.59 -9.78
CA ALA A 25 0.65 -10.64 -8.76
C ALA A 25 0.07 -11.99 -9.24
N MET A 26 -0.33 -12.10 -10.50
CA MET A 26 -0.99 -13.28 -11.09
C MET A 26 -2.22 -13.77 -10.30
N LEU A 27 -2.94 -12.84 -9.66
CA LEU A 27 -4.16 -13.13 -8.91
C LEU A 27 -5.36 -13.33 -9.85
N GLN A 28 -6.36 -14.10 -9.40
CA GLN A 28 -7.51 -14.45 -10.24
C GLN A 28 -8.59 -13.35 -10.23
N THR A 29 -8.72 -12.61 -9.14
CA THR A 29 -9.79 -11.61 -8.97
C THR A 29 -9.29 -10.34 -8.33
N THR A 30 -9.96 -9.22 -8.61
CA THR A 30 -9.68 -7.93 -7.97
C THR A 30 -9.99 -7.94 -6.47
N ASN A 31 -10.88 -8.82 -5.99
CA ASN A 31 -11.13 -9.02 -4.56
C ASN A 31 -9.90 -9.61 -3.84
N GLN A 32 -9.19 -10.56 -4.47
CA GLN A 32 -7.92 -11.06 -3.93
C GLN A 32 -6.87 -9.95 -3.90
N THR A 33 -6.79 -9.16 -4.97
CA THR A 33 -5.87 -8.02 -5.05
C THR A 33 -6.16 -6.96 -3.98
N TYR A 34 -7.43 -6.64 -3.75
CA TYR A 34 -7.85 -5.74 -2.68
C TYR A 34 -7.34 -6.22 -1.32
N THR A 35 -7.54 -7.51 -1.00
CA THR A 35 -7.05 -8.10 0.25
C THR A 35 -5.52 -8.04 0.36
N MET A 36 -4.79 -8.28 -0.74
CA MET A 36 -3.33 -8.15 -0.77
C MET A 36 -2.88 -6.71 -0.49
N ILE A 37 -3.51 -5.71 -1.10
CA ILE A 37 -3.18 -4.30 -0.87
C ILE A 37 -3.46 -3.89 0.57
N ASP A 38 -4.62 -4.28 1.12
CA ASP A 38 -5.01 -4.06 2.53
C ASP A 38 -3.96 -4.69 3.47
N ALA A 39 -3.51 -5.90 3.17
CA ALA A 39 -2.46 -6.59 3.92
C ALA A 39 -1.11 -5.85 3.84
N VAL A 40 -0.67 -5.43 2.65
CA VAL A 40 0.59 -4.67 2.46
C VAL A 40 0.53 -3.34 3.20
N PHE A 41 -0.57 -2.60 3.10
CA PHE A 41 -0.78 -1.34 3.80
C PHE A 41 -0.81 -1.52 5.32
N THR A 42 -1.50 -2.55 5.80
CA THR A 42 -1.55 -2.86 7.24
C THR A 42 -0.18 -3.22 7.78
N THR A 43 0.57 -4.08 7.08
CA THR A 43 1.94 -4.44 7.45
C THR A 43 2.84 -3.21 7.48
N PHE A 44 2.76 -2.33 6.48
CA PHE A 44 3.57 -1.11 6.44
C PHE A 44 3.20 -0.11 7.55
N ARG A 45 1.91 0.24 7.68
CA ARG A 45 1.45 1.29 8.62
C ARG A 45 1.65 0.93 10.08
N SER A 46 1.68 -0.37 10.43
CA SER A 46 1.96 -0.85 11.79
C SER A 46 3.36 -0.47 12.30
N ARG A 47 4.21 0.09 11.44
CA ARG A 47 5.61 0.46 11.71
C ARG A 47 5.85 1.97 11.66
N LEU A 48 4.79 2.76 11.45
CA LEU A 48 4.89 4.21 11.24
C LEU A 48 4.26 4.97 12.40
N SER A 49 4.91 6.06 12.79
CA SER A 49 4.22 7.08 13.58
C SER A 49 3.02 7.65 12.80
N ILE A 50 2.02 8.19 13.50
CA ILE A 50 0.86 8.83 12.86
C ILE A 50 1.30 9.94 11.89
N ARG A 51 2.33 10.71 12.27
CA ARG A 51 2.91 11.75 11.43
C ARG A 51 3.43 11.18 10.11
N ASP A 52 4.25 10.13 10.19
CA ASP A 52 4.88 9.52 9.02
C ASP A 52 3.85 8.81 8.13
N ALA A 53 2.87 8.15 8.74
CA ALA A 53 1.78 7.51 8.02
C ALA A 53 0.92 8.53 7.25
N LEU A 54 0.60 9.69 7.85
CA LEU A 54 -0.13 10.75 7.15
C LEU A 54 0.72 11.39 6.05
N ALA A 55 2.04 11.54 6.25
CA ALA A 55 2.94 12.01 5.21
C ALA A 55 3.01 11.05 4.02
N PHE A 56 2.95 9.74 4.26
CA PHE A 56 2.81 8.73 3.20
C PHE A 56 1.42 8.78 2.54
N ALA A 57 0.35 8.86 3.33
CA ALA A 57 -1.02 8.87 2.83
C ALA A 57 -1.30 10.05 1.88
N ASP A 58 -0.66 11.20 2.12
CA ASP A 58 -0.80 12.41 1.31
C ASP A 58 -0.37 12.22 -0.17
N VAL A 59 0.56 11.31 -0.44
CA VAL A 59 0.99 11.02 -1.83
C VAL A 59 0.10 10.00 -2.54
N LEU A 60 -0.77 9.29 -1.81
CA LEU A 60 -1.63 8.25 -2.39
C LEU A 60 -2.84 8.85 -3.14
N PRO A 61 -3.33 8.18 -4.21
CA PRO A 61 -4.61 8.49 -4.84
C PRO A 61 -5.76 8.38 -3.82
N PRO A 62 -6.87 9.11 -4.01
CA PRO A 62 -7.89 9.29 -2.98
C PRO A 62 -8.43 7.99 -2.35
N VAL A 63 -8.72 6.97 -3.15
CA VAL A 63 -9.27 5.69 -2.65
C VAL A 63 -8.20 4.88 -1.91
N LEU A 64 -6.96 4.85 -2.41
CA LEU A 64 -5.86 4.16 -1.74
C LEU A 64 -5.47 4.84 -0.43
N ARG A 65 -5.55 6.18 -0.38
CA ARG A 65 -5.41 6.96 0.86
C ARG A 65 -6.45 6.55 1.88
N ALA A 66 -7.72 6.47 1.47
CA ALA A 66 -8.80 6.02 2.35
C ALA A 66 -8.58 4.59 2.84
N LEU A 67 -8.18 3.67 1.96
CA LEU A 67 -7.86 2.28 2.29
C LEU A 67 -6.72 2.20 3.32
N PHE A 68 -5.64 2.97 3.11
CA PHE A 68 -4.46 2.96 3.98
C PHE A 68 -4.78 3.32 5.45
N VAL A 69 -5.71 4.25 5.68
CA VAL A 69 -6.12 4.68 7.03
C VAL A 69 -7.34 3.93 7.58
N SER A 70 -8.01 3.12 6.76
CA SER A 70 -9.24 2.42 7.15
C SER A 70 -8.99 1.41 8.27
N ASN A 71 -9.90 1.36 9.25
CA ASN A 71 -9.85 0.44 10.39
C ASN A 71 -8.49 0.45 11.12
N TRP A 72 -7.80 1.59 11.17
CA TRP A 72 -6.53 1.70 11.87
C TRP A 72 -6.76 1.89 13.37
N ASP A 73 -6.27 0.95 14.17
CA ASP A 73 -6.06 1.12 15.59
C ASP A 73 -4.71 1.82 15.84
N VAL A 74 -4.78 3.09 16.21
CA VAL A 74 -3.61 3.97 16.40
C VAL A 74 -2.96 3.80 17.78
N ASP A 75 -3.62 3.08 18.69
CA ASP A 75 -3.12 2.82 20.04
C ASP A 75 -2.28 1.53 20.09
N GLN A 76 -2.30 0.73 19.02
CA GLN A 76 -1.42 -0.43 18.91
C GLN A 76 0.06 -0.02 18.89
N PRO A 77 0.92 -0.73 19.65
CA PRO A 77 2.35 -0.47 19.63
C PRO A 77 2.94 -0.61 18.23
N LEU A 78 3.83 0.31 17.88
CA LEU A 78 4.58 0.24 16.63
C LEU A 78 5.43 -1.03 16.60
N ARG A 79 5.39 -1.72 15.48
CA ARG A 79 6.22 -2.88 15.18
C ARG A 79 7.54 -2.40 14.54
N PRO A 80 8.66 -3.11 14.73
CA PRO A 80 9.90 -2.78 14.05
C PRO A 80 9.82 -3.12 12.56
N PHE A 81 10.61 -2.41 11.74
CA PHE A 81 10.90 -2.88 10.39
C PHE A 81 11.78 -4.13 10.45
N GLU A 82 11.37 -5.17 9.73
CA GLU A 82 12.02 -6.49 9.69
C GLU A 82 12.55 -6.77 8.27
N ASP A 83 13.20 -7.90 8.08
CA ASP A 83 13.63 -8.35 6.76
C ASP A 83 12.43 -8.61 5.80
N ARG A 84 12.69 -8.56 4.49
CA ARG A 84 11.66 -8.73 3.45
C ARG A 84 10.86 -10.02 3.62
N ALA A 85 11.48 -11.14 3.96
CA ALA A 85 10.79 -12.42 4.07
C ALA A 85 9.85 -12.43 5.29
N THR A 86 10.27 -11.84 6.41
CA THR A 86 9.41 -11.66 7.60
C THR A 86 8.21 -10.77 7.26
N LEU A 87 8.43 -9.64 6.60
CA LEU A 87 7.36 -8.74 6.18
C LEU A 87 6.37 -9.41 5.22
N THR A 88 6.86 -10.19 4.25
CA THR A 88 6.00 -10.95 3.34
C THR A 88 5.18 -12.00 4.10
N ARG A 89 5.74 -12.69 5.09
CA ARG A 89 4.98 -13.63 5.94
C ARG A 89 3.85 -12.92 6.70
N GLU A 90 4.08 -11.72 7.19
CA GLU A 90 3.04 -10.92 7.85
C GLU A 90 1.93 -10.53 6.89
N VAL A 91 2.29 -10.10 5.67
CA VAL A 91 1.31 -9.85 4.60
C VAL A 91 0.45 -11.08 4.40
N LYS A 92 1.04 -12.27 4.23
CA LYS A 92 0.29 -13.51 4.00
C LYS A 92 -0.56 -13.95 5.21
N ALA A 93 -0.12 -13.68 6.43
CA ALA A 93 -0.86 -14.01 7.64
C ALA A 93 -2.09 -13.11 7.89
N PHE A 94 -2.17 -11.95 7.23
CA PHE A 94 -3.30 -11.05 7.34
C PHE A 94 -4.62 -11.75 6.95
N ARG A 95 -5.60 -11.80 7.86
CA ARG A 95 -6.89 -12.50 7.70
C ARG A 95 -6.79 -14.02 7.42
N GLY A 96 -5.64 -14.63 7.70
CA GLY A 96 -5.44 -16.08 7.59
C GLY A 96 -5.75 -16.62 6.19
N ASP A 97 -6.57 -17.68 6.14
CA ASP A 97 -6.87 -18.44 4.91
C ASP A 97 -7.57 -17.63 3.80
N HIS A 98 -8.06 -16.42 4.10
CA HIS A 98 -8.70 -15.54 3.11
C HIS A 98 -7.69 -14.73 2.29
N ASN A 99 -6.41 -14.80 2.62
CA ASN A 99 -5.37 -14.06 1.94
C ASN A 99 -4.45 -14.98 1.14
N VAL A 100 -4.50 -14.82 -0.18
CA VAL A 100 -3.72 -15.58 -1.16
C VAL A 100 -2.59 -14.73 -1.76
N SER A 101 -2.10 -13.73 -1.01
CA SER A 101 -0.99 -12.89 -1.44
C SER A 101 0.24 -13.73 -1.82
N PRO A 102 0.86 -13.51 -2.99
CA PRO A 102 2.09 -14.18 -3.37
C PRO A 102 3.31 -13.62 -2.61
N ASP A 103 4.45 -14.30 -2.74
CA ASP A 103 5.67 -13.92 -2.02
C ASP A 103 6.27 -12.58 -2.49
N ASP A 104 5.95 -12.17 -3.71
CA ASP A 104 6.33 -10.89 -4.32
C ASP A 104 5.29 -9.77 -4.12
N SER A 105 4.23 -10.02 -3.34
CA SER A 105 3.12 -9.07 -3.09
C SER A 105 3.58 -7.64 -2.77
N ILE A 106 4.56 -7.46 -1.88
CA ILE A 106 5.05 -6.12 -1.54
C ILE A 106 5.74 -5.46 -2.74
N ALA A 107 6.55 -6.20 -3.49
CA ALA A 107 7.24 -5.68 -4.68
C ALA A 107 6.24 -5.31 -5.80
N VAL A 108 5.21 -6.13 -6.00
CA VAL A 108 4.13 -5.83 -6.96
C VAL A 108 3.41 -4.55 -6.57
N VAL A 109 2.93 -4.43 -5.33
CA VAL A 109 2.22 -3.22 -4.87
C VAL A 109 3.12 -1.99 -4.96
N ALA A 110 4.41 -2.11 -4.61
CA ALA A 110 5.38 -1.03 -4.76
C ALA A 110 5.53 -0.57 -6.21
N SER A 111 5.67 -1.53 -7.15
CA SER A 111 5.82 -1.26 -8.58
C SER A 111 4.59 -0.56 -9.17
N VAL A 112 3.39 -1.02 -8.81
CA VAL A 112 2.13 -0.44 -9.29
C VAL A 112 1.89 0.94 -8.67
N LEU A 113 2.15 1.14 -7.37
CA LEU A 113 2.07 2.46 -6.74
C LEU A 113 2.95 3.48 -7.45
N ARG A 114 4.20 3.12 -7.80
CA ARG A 114 5.11 4.01 -8.52
C ARG A 114 4.55 4.46 -9.88
N ARG A 115 3.85 3.58 -10.59
CA ARG A 115 3.23 3.92 -11.88
C ARG A 115 1.99 4.80 -11.73
N HIS A 116 1.18 4.57 -10.70
CA HIS A 116 -0.08 5.31 -10.47
C HIS A 116 0.10 6.64 -9.73
N VAL A 117 1.07 6.73 -8.82
CA VAL A 117 1.42 7.97 -8.09
C VAL A 117 2.41 8.82 -8.89
N GLY A 118 3.23 8.18 -9.72
CA GLY A 118 4.40 8.78 -10.35
C GLY A 118 5.66 8.59 -9.49
N GLU A 119 6.69 8.00 -10.09
CA GLU A 119 7.92 7.58 -9.42
C GLU A 119 8.60 8.72 -8.63
N VAL A 120 8.75 9.89 -9.26
CA VAL A 120 9.36 11.07 -8.63
C VAL A 120 8.56 11.58 -7.42
N ALA A 121 7.23 11.57 -7.50
CA ALA A 121 6.38 12.01 -6.41
C ALA A 121 6.44 11.02 -5.24
N PHE A 122 6.39 9.72 -5.55
CA PHE A 122 6.48 8.66 -4.57
C PHE A 122 7.84 8.65 -3.85
N ASP A 123 8.96 8.74 -4.57
CA ASP A 123 10.29 8.79 -3.97
C ASP A 123 10.51 10.04 -3.11
N ARG A 124 9.98 11.19 -3.53
CA ARG A 124 10.02 12.41 -2.71
C ARG A 124 9.24 12.25 -1.42
N ALA A 125 8.12 11.53 -1.43
CA ALA A 125 7.36 11.24 -0.22
C ALA A 125 8.15 10.28 0.70
N LEU A 126 8.70 9.20 0.15
CA LEU A 126 9.50 8.23 0.90
C LEU A 126 10.77 8.85 1.51
N ALA A 127 11.39 9.83 0.85
CA ALA A 127 12.56 10.54 1.37
C ALA A 127 12.27 11.39 2.64
N LYS A 128 10.99 11.63 2.96
CA LYS A 128 10.58 12.30 4.21
C LYS A 128 10.35 11.33 5.36
N LEU A 129 10.37 10.02 5.10
CA LEU A 129 10.11 8.96 6.08
C LEU A 129 11.44 8.37 6.58
N PRO A 130 11.43 7.56 7.66
CA PRO A 130 12.60 6.78 8.07
C PRO A 130 13.14 5.90 6.92
N ALA A 131 14.45 5.65 6.91
CA ALA A 131 15.11 4.92 5.82
C ALA A 131 14.57 3.49 5.63
N GLU A 132 14.15 2.86 6.71
CA GLU A 132 13.50 1.55 6.74
C GLU A 132 12.15 1.57 6.04
N ALA A 133 11.41 2.69 6.14
CA ALA A 133 10.15 2.87 5.44
C ALA A 133 10.36 2.96 3.92
N ALA A 134 11.37 3.69 3.46
CA ALA A 134 11.75 3.68 2.05
C ALA A 134 12.23 2.29 1.59
N THR A 135 12.91 1.55 2.48
CA THR A 135 13.38 0.19 2.20
C THR A 135 12.23 -0.79 1.96
N PHE A 136 11.14 -0.66 2.71
CA PHE A 136 9.93 -1.46 2.52
C PHE A 136 9.39 -1.38 1.08
N TRP A 137 9.54 -0.24 0.40
CA TRP A 137 9.01 0.03 -0.94
C TRP A 137 10.06 -0.13 -2.07
N ARG A 138 11.24 -0.68 -1.78
CA ARG A 138 12.21 -1.07 -2.82
C ARG A 138 11.76 -2.37 -3.51
N THR A 139 11.70 -2.32 -4.83
CA THR A 139 11.41 -3.45 -5.74
C THR A 139 12.68 -4.19 -6.09
#